data_AF-A0A6G7BRH0-F1
#
_entry.id   AF-A0A6G7BRH0-F1
#
_cell.length_a   1.000
_cell.length_b   1.000
_cell.length_c   1.000
_cell.angle_alpha   90.00
_cell.angle_beta   90.00
_cell.angle_gamma   90.00
#
_symmetry.space_group_name_H-M   'P 1'
#
loop_
_entity.id
_entity.type
_entity.pdbx_description
1 polymer ?
#
loop_
_entity_poly.entity_id
_entity_poly.type
_entity_poly.pdbx_seq_one_letter_code
_entity_poly.pdbx_strand_id
1 'polypeptide(L)'
;MQRLLRNHYLFTFCFLVSCLLLISNTLVAQSESEIDSASFYKKQRDSILASQYDISDLIGRIIHPKRKKERSSKRSPITLMPNIAYNPTIGGQIGVKAVAGKILGDPKTTTMSIAATSASITTKNIMVFYISHNVFTPNNKLNFQGAFALVKMVALDAGLGMTPYGKWNNEEEEILANPEHKKYGAKYNAFTFNEKVYKKVADDLFLGAGLAFDLRRKITSSGPNGNITPNTIYTEKHGFAPDSYNSNGLLLNMQYTTRDNPNRPYKGIYSDIGLRWNTTLLGSSKSAVQLTTDFRKYFSVSQSDPAHVLAFWYWGSYKLGGVLPYFDLPGTGRDAAVRTGRGYTIGYFKGISFAYAETEYRFPILKNRFLSGAAFFNLQSASDELGTKLFERWQPGGGAGLRVLFNKATRTNLCLDYAIGKYGSRGFFLGLNEAF
;
A
#
# COMPACT_ATOMS: atom_id res chain seq x y z
N MET A 1 29.45 -20.45 -16.63
CA MET A 1 28.11 -20.57 -17.26
C MET A 1 26.99 -19.83 -16.52
N GLN A 2 26.85 -19.94 -15.19
CA GLN A 2 25.76 -19.29 -14.44
C GLN A 2 25.80 -17.73 -14.40
N ARG A 3 26.98 -17.10 -14.52
CA ARG A 3 27.09 -15.63 -14.64
C ARG A 3 26.58 -15.08 -15.98
N LEU A 4 26.69 -15.87 -17.07
CA LEU A 4 26.22 -15.49 -18.41
C LEU A 4 24.69 -15.53 -18.50
N LEU A 5 24.07 -16.56 -17.92
CA LEU A 5 22.60 -16.67 -17.84
C LEU A 5 21.97 -15.55 -17.01
N ARG A 6 22.62 -15.12 -15.91
CA ARG A 6 22.14 -14.04 -15.04
C ARG A 6 22.09 -12.68 -15.74
N ASN A 7 23.06 -12.38 -16.61
CA ASN A 7 23.05 -11.14 -17.39
C ASN A 7 22.01 -11.18 -18.51
N HIS A 8 21.68 -12.38 -19.02
CA HIS A 8 20.70 -12.53 -20.08
C HIS A 8 19.29 -12.13 -19.60
N TYR A 9 18.82 -12.65 -18.47
CA TYR A 9 17.49 -12.29 -17.95
C TYR A 9 17.34 -10.81 -17.57
N LEU A 10 18.41 -10.20 -17.04
CA LEU A 10 18.41 -8.76 -16.73
C LEU A 10 18.37 -7.92 -18.02
N PHE A 11 19.12 -8.31 -19.05
CA PHE A 11 19.07 -7.68 -20.36
C PHE A 11 17.71 -7.86 -21.05
N THR A 12 17.12 -9.06 -21.00
CA THR A 12 15.80 -9.32 -21.61
C THR A 12 14.71 -8.53 -20.90
N PHE A 13 14.78 -8.38 -19.57
CA PHE A 13 13.85 -7.56 -18.79
C PHE A 13 14.02 -6.06 -19.09
N CYS A 14 15.25 -5.54 -19.12
CA CYS A 14 15.51 -4.15 -19.51
C CYS A 14 15.11 -3.87 -20.97
N PHE A 15 15.30 -4.84 -21.88
CA PHE A 15 14.89 -4.75 -23.27
C PHE A 15 13.37 -4.76 -23.42
N LEU A 16 12.64 -5.62 -22.70
CA LEU A 16 11.17 -5.61 -22.67
C LEU A 16 10.60 -4.32 -22.10
N VAL A 17 11.19 -3.78 -21.02
CA VAL A 17 10.79 -2.48 -20.45
C VAL A 17 11.11 -1.34 -21.42
N SER A 18 12.25 -1.38 -22.11
CA SER A 18 12.62 -0.41 -23.14
C SER A 18 11.68 -0.48 -24.35
N CYS A 19 11.33 -1.68 -24.83
CA CYS A 19 10.35 -1.86 -25.90
C CYS A 19 8.95 -1.35 -25.49
N LEU A 20 8.52 -1.59 -24.25
CA LEU A 20 7.27 -1.05 -23.71
C LEU A 20 7.27 0.49 -23.59
N LEU A 21 8.45 1.12 -23.38
CA LEU A 21 8.61 2.58 -23.37
C LEU A 21 8.75 3.17 -24.78
N LEU A 22 9.22 2.40 -25.76
CA LEU A 22 9.36 2.84 -27.15
C LEU A 22 8.06 2.71 -27.96
N ILE A 23 7.17 1.77 -27.62
CA ILE A 23 5.85 1.63 -28.28
C ILE A 23 4.93 2.83 -28.00
N SER A 24 5.19 3.63 -26.96
CA SER A 24 4.40 4.85 -26.69
C SER A 24 4.66 6.03 -27.64
N ASN A 25 5.69 5.98 -28.50
CA ASN A 25 6.10 7.15 -29.31
C ASN A 25 5.84 7.05 -30.82
N THR A 26 5.19 5.99 -31.32
CA THR A 26 4.94 5.82 -32.78
C THR A 26 3.47 5.83 -33.18
N LEU A 27 2.64 6.65 -32.52
CA LEU A 27 1.27 6.90 -32.96
C LEU A 27 0.98 8.40 -33.01
N VAL A 28 1.44 9.06 -34.07
CA VAL A 28 0.76 10.24 -34.61
C VAL A 28 0.91 10.26 -36.13
N ALA A 29 -0.19 9.98 -36.83
CA ALA A 29 -0.66 10.76 -37.99
C ALA A 29 -2.04 10.21 -38.45
N GLN A 30 -3.12 10.98 -38.31
CA GLN A 30 -4.06 11.38 -39.39
C GLN A 30 -5.54 11.66 -38.95
N SER A 31 -6.04 12.80 -39.48
CA SER A 31 -7.42 13.16 -39.90
C SER A 31 -8.41 13.85 -38.93
N GLU A 32 -9.20 14.78 -39.49
CA GLU A 32 -10.24 15.60 -38.85
C GLU A 32 -11.38 14.79 -38.20
N SER A 33 -11.62 13.53 -38.61
CA SER A 33 -12.65 12.69 -37.99
C SER A 33 -12.34 12.30 -36.55
N GLU A 34 -11.07 12.30 -36.13
CA GLU A 34 -10.69 12.09 -34.73
C GLU A 34 -11.02 13.29 -33.84
N ILE A 35 -11.09 14.52 -34.38
CA ILE A 35 -11.40 15.72 -33.58
C ILE A 35 -12.86 15.68 -33.13
N ASP A 36 -13.77 15.29 -34.03
CA ASP A 36 -15.19 15.10 -33.70
C ASP A 36 -15.40 13.88 -32.79
N SER A 37 -14.66 12.80 -33.02
CA SER A 37 -14.69 11.62 -32.14
C SER A 37 -14.17 11.95 -30.74
N ALA A 38 -13.04 12.63 -30.63
CA ALA A 38 -12.44 13.05 -29.37
C ALA A 38 -13.31 14.08 -28.63
N SER A 39 -13.96 14.99 -29.34
CA SER A 39 -14.90 15.94 -28.75
C SER A 39 -16.17 15.23 -28.22
N PHE A 40 -16.68 14.25 -28.97
CA PHE A 40 -17.80 13.39 -28.57
C PHE A 40 -17.45 12.56 -27.33
N TYR A 41 -16.32 11.87 -27.32
CA TYR A 41 -15.85 11.09 -26.17
C TYR A 41 -15.58 11.97 -24.95
N LYS A 42 -15.04 13.18 -25.14
CA LYS A 42 -14.86 14.16 -24.06
C LYS A 42 -16.19 14.58 -23.45
N LYS A 43 -17.19 14.91 -24.27
CA LYS A 43 -18.54 15.30 -23.82
C LYS A 43 -19.23 14.14 -23.09
N GLN A 44 -19.12 12.92 -23.62
CA GLN A 44 -19.65 11.72 -23.00
C GLN A 44 -18.97 11.44 -21.65
N ARG A 45 -17.64 11.51 -21.59
CA ARG A 45 -16.85 11.36 -20.38
C ARG A 45 -17.25 12.36 -19.30
N ASP A 46 -17.35 13.64 -19.65
CA ASP A 46 -17.71 14.71 -18.71
C ASP A 46 -19.14 14.52 -18.18
N SER A 47 -20.07 14.10 -19.04
CA SER A 47 -21.43 13.72 -18.65
C SER A 47 -21.46 12.54 -17.67
N ILE A 48 -20.69 11.48 -17.92
CA ILE A 48 -20.64 10.31 -17.03
C ILE A 48 -20.02 10.69 -15.68
N LEU A 49 -18.95 11.50 -15.64
CA LEU A 49 -18.35 11.99 -14.40
C LEU A 49 -19.31 12.86 -13.59
N ALA A 50 -20.13 13.68 -14.26
CA ALA A 50 -21.15 14.49 -13.61
C ALA A 50 -22.34 13.66 -13.05
N SER A 51 -22.53 12.43 -13.52
CA SER A 51 -23.68 11.57 -13.16
C SER A 51 -23.48 10.69 -11.91
N GLN A 52 -22.33 10.79 -11.24
CA GLN A 52 -21.95 9.89 -10.14
C GLN A 52 -22.91 9.93 -8.93
N TYR A 53 -23.15 8.75 -8.37
CA TYR A 53 -24.00 8.49 -7.21
C TYR A 53 -23.17 7.93 -6.04
N ASP A 54 -23.27 8.54 -4.87
CA ASP A 54 -22.49 8.17 -3.68
C ASP A 54 -23.38 7.73 -2.48
N ILE A 55 -22.75 7.30 -1.37
CA ILE A 55 -23.48 6.85 -0.17
C ILE A 55 -24.33 7.98 0.45
N SER A 56 -23.91 9.23 0.36
CA SER A 56 -24.72 10.35 0.85
C SER A 56 -26.00 10.54 0.03
N ASP A 57 -25.93 10.31 -1.28
CA ASP A 57 -27.12 10.29 -2.15
C ASP A 57 -28.06 9.12 -1.81
N LEU A 58 -27.53 7.98 -1.34
CA LEU A 58 -28.31 6.84 -0.86
C LEU A 58 -29.03 7.15 0.45
N ILE A 59 -28.28 7.60 1.47
CA ILE A 59 -28.84 7.97 2.77
C ILE A 59 -29.88 9.08 2.59
N GLY A 60 -29.59 10.10 1.78
CA GLY A 60 -30.52 11.18 1.48
C GLY A 60 -31.83 10.70 0.84
N ARG A 61 -31.79 9.69 -0.04
CA ARG A 61 -33.00 9.10 -0.63
C ARG A 61 -33.79 8.24 0.35
N ILE A 62 -33.12 7.51 1.24
CA ILE A 62 -33.79 6.68 2.24
C ILE A 62 -34.51 7.57 3.27
N ILE A 63 -33.82 8.60 3.77
CA ILE A 63 -34.36 9.48 4.81
C ILE A 63 -35.33 10.52 4.22
N HIS A 64 -35.09 11.01 3.01
CA HIS A 64 -35.92 12.04 2.36
C HIS A 64 -36.29 11.65 0.92
N PRO A 65 -37.16 10.65 0.71
CA PRO A 65 -37.47 10.09 -0.61
C PRO A 65 -38.12 11.09 -1.58
N LYS A 66 -38.78 12.15 -1.06
CA LYS A 66 -39.44 13.19 -1.87
C LYS A 66 -38.57 14.42 -2.16
N ARG A 67 -37.32 14.49 -1.65
CA ARG A 67 -36.47 15.67 -1.83
C ARG A 67 -35.97 15.76 -3.28
N LYS A 68 -36.36 16.81 -4.00
CA LYS A 68 -35.82 17.11 -5.34
C LYS A 68 -34.31 17.36 -5.23
N LYS A 69 -33.57 16.92 -6.23
CA LYS A 69 -32.09 16.95 -6.27
C LYS A 69 -31.61 18.41 -6.34
N GLU A 70 -31.42 19.06 -5.19
CA GLU A 70 -30.76 20.37 -5.15
C GLU A 70 -29.31 20.21 -5.63
N ARG A 71 -28.95 20.94 -6.69
CA ARG A 71 -27.65 20.83 -7.38
C ARG A 71 -26.48 21.43 -6.58
N SER A 72 -26.70 21.96 -5.37
CA SER A 72 -25.75 22.86 -4.73
C SER A 72 -25.92 22.93 -3.20
N SER A 73 -25.70 21.82 -2.48
CA SER A 73 -25.22 21.96 -1.10
C SER A 73 -23.70 21.77 -1.11
N LYS A 74 -22.96 22.71 -0.52
CA LYS A 74 -21.52 22.56 -0.28
C LYS A 74 -21.32 21.34 0.62
N ARG A 75 -21.11 20.16 0.02
CA ARG A 75 -20.94 18.91 0.78
C ARG A 75 -19.64 19.00 1.58
N SER A 76 -19.69 18.49 2.80
CA SER A 76 -18.52 18.44 3.67
C SER A 76 -17.39 17.66 2.97
N PRO A 77 -16.15 18.17 3.00
CA PRO A 77 -14.99 17.40 2.54
C PRO A 77 -14.68 16.21 3.45
N ILE A 78 -15.31 16.14 4.63
CA ILE A 78 -15.11 15.12 5.65
C ILE A 78 -16.20 14.05 5.53
N THR A 79 -15.76 12.80 5.58
CA THR A 79 -16.56 11.60 5.42
C THR A 79 -16.34 10.71 6.65
N LEU A 80 -17.38 10.52 7.48
CA LEU A 80 -17.35 9.63 8.64
C LEU A 80 -18.01 8.29 8.31
N MET A 81 -17.44 7.18 8.78
CA MET A 81 -18.01 5.86 8.54
C MET A 81 -17.71 4.86 9.67
N PRO A 82 -18.67 3.96 9.97
CA PRO A 82 -18.39 2.82 10.82
C PRO A 82 -17.40 1.88 10.13
N ASN A 83 -16.51 1.29 10.91
CA ASN A 83 -15.52 0.31 10.48
C ASN A 83 -15.83 -1.03 11.13
N ILE A 84 -16.64 -1.84 10.45
CA ILE A 84 -17.03 -3.17 10.91
C ILE A 84 -16.35 -4.21 10.03
N ALA A 85 -15.65 -5.16 10.63
CA ALA A 85 -15.00 -6.24 9.90
C ALA A 85 -15.10 -7.55 10.69
N TYR A 86 -15.01 -8.69 10.00
CA TYR A 86 -14.85 -9.98 10.64
C TYR A 86 -13.91 -10.85 9.81
N ASN A 87 -12.85 -11.37 10.42
CA ASN A 87 -12.01 -12.40 9.80
C ASN A 87 -11.24 -13.23 10.85
N PRO A 88 -10.67 -14.40 10.48
CA PRO A 88 -9.95 -15.26 11.42
C PRO A 88 -8.72 -14.61 12.08
N THR A 89 -8.09 -13.61 11.46
CA THR A 89 -6.89 -12.96 11.97
C THR A 89 -7.20 -12.00 13.11
N ILE A 90 -8.25 -11.19 12.98
CA ILE A 90 -8.60 -10.14 13.94
C ILE A 90 -9.84 -10.47 14.79
N GLY A 91 -10.62 -11.48 14.41
CA GLY A 91 -11.95 -11.73 14.97
C GLY A 91 -12.97 -10.69 14.46
N GLY A 92 -13.94 -10.33 15.28
CA GLY A 92 -14.85 -9.22 15.00
C GLY A 92 -14.18 -7.88 15.29
N GLN A 93 -14.38 -6.88 14.44
CA GLN A 93 -13.86 -5.52 14.57
C GLN A 93 -15.01 -4.52 14.56
N ILE A 94 -14.92 -3.54 15.44
CA ILE A 94 -15.73 -2.33 15.40
C ILE A 94 -14.83 -1.10 15.51
N GLY A 95 -15.23 -0.02 14.87
CA GLY A 95 -14.47 1.22 14.90
C GLY A 95 -15.13 2.31 14.08
N VAL A 96 -14.42 3.42 13.96
CA VAL A 96 -14.81 4.57 13.15
C VAL A 96 -13.64 4.97 12.29
N LYS A 97 -13.92 5.28 11.02
CA LYS A 97 -12.97 5.87 10.08
C LYS A 97 -13.48 7.24 9.64
N ALA A 98 -12.57 8.18 9.47
CA ALA A 98 -12.86 9.46 8.84
C ALA A 98 -11.87 9.74 7.73
N VAL A 99 -12.35 10.30 6.61
CA VAL A 99 -11.51 10.78 5.51
C VAL A 99 -11.92 12.19 5.15
N ALA A 100 -10.93 13.06 4.98
CA ALA A 100 -11.09 14.42 4.50
C ALA A 100 -10.35 14.59 3.18
N GLY A 101 -10.94 15.33 2.23
CA GLY A 101 -10.26 15.71 1.00
C GLY A 101 -10.59 17.13 0.58
N LYS A 102 -9.57 17.96 0.32
CA LYS A 102 -9.74 19.36 -0.06
C LYS A 102 -8.59 19.83 -0.95
N ILE A 103 -8.89 20.67 -1.94
CA ILE A 103 -7.89 21.41 -2.70
C ILE A 103 -7.61 22.72 -1.96
N LEU A 104 -6.35 22.98 -1.62
CA LEU A 104 -5.93 24.14 -0.81
C LEU A 104 -5.43 25.34 -1.65
N GLY A 105 -5.63 25.30 -2.97
CA GLY A 105 -5.24 26.35 -3.92
C GLY A 105 -6.12 26.31 -5.18
N ASP A 106 -5.60 26.79 -6.31
CA ASP A 106 -6.29 26.67 -7.60
C ASP A 106 -6.39 25.19 -8.01
N PRO A 107 -7.60 24.64 -8.27
CA PRO A 107 -7.79 23.27 -8.74
C PRO A 107 -7.06 22.90 -10.04
N LYS A 108 -6.64 23.88 -10.85
CA LYS A 108 -5.87 23.63 -12.08
C LYS A 108 -4.40 23.31 -11.81
N THR A 109 -3.85 23.78 -10.70
CA THR A 109 -2.40 23.70 -10.40
C THR A 109 -2.10 23.01 -9.08
N THR A 110 -3.12 22.76 -8.26
CA THR A 110 -2.96 22.24 -6.89
C THR A 110 -3.63 20.87 -6.77
N THR A 111 -2.85 19.88 -6.35
CA THR A 111 -3.32 18.53 -6.10
C THR A 111 -4.22 18.50 -4.87
N MET A 112 -5.23 17.63 -4.88
CA MET A 112 -6.10 17.41 -3.73
C MET A 112 -5.30 16.92 -2.52
N SER A 113 -5.43 17.62 -1.41
CA SER A 113 -4.94 17.17 -0.11
C SER A 113 -5.91 16.17 0.49
N ILE A 114 -5.38 15.13 1.12
CA ILE A 114 -6.16 14.09 1.77
C ILE A 114 -5.66 13.85 3.20
N ALA A 115 -6.58 13.51 4.10
CA ALA A 115 -6.28 13.02 5.42
C ALA A 115 -7.24 11.88 5.77
N ALA A 116 -6.76 10.90 6.52
CA ALA A 116 -7.55 9.78 6.99
C ALA A 116 -7.22 9.46 8.44
N THR A 117 -8.21 9.01 9.20
CA THR A 117 -8.00 8.49 10.54
C THR A 117 -8.90 7.29 10.79
N SER A 118 -8.46 6.40 11.67
CA SER A 118 -9.25 5.27 12.16
C SER A 118 -9.01 5.08 13.64
N ALA A 119 -10.06 4.73 14.37
CA ALA A 119 -9.99 4.12 15.68
C ALA A 119 -10.78 2.82 15.65
N SER A 120 -10.17 1.69 15.98
CA SER A 120 -10.84 0.39 15.99
C SER A 120 -10.33 -0.55 17.06
N ILE A 121 -11.23 -1.38 17.56
CA ILE A 121 -10.98 -2.47 18.50
C ILE A 121 -11.53 -3.77 17.92
N THR A 122 -10.94 -4.88 18.33
CA THR A 122 -11.31 -6.21 17.85
C THR A 122 -11.55 -7.20 19.00
N THR A 123 -12.28 -8.28 18.74
CA THR A 123 -12.51 -9.35 19.72
C THR A 123 -11.24 -10.11 20.08
N LYS A 124 -10.18 -10.01 19.27
CA LYS A 124 -8.84 -10.51 19.60
C LYS A 124 -7.96 -9.49 20.32
N ASN A 125 -8.55 -8.42 20.87
CA ASN A 125 -7.86 -7.39 21.66
C ASN A 125 -6.77 -6.65 20.86
N ILE A 126 -6.89 -6.62 19.53
CA ILE A 126 -6.13 -5.72 18.65
C ILE A 126 -6.81 -4.36 18.71
N MET A 127 -6.02 -3.33 18.99
CA MET A 127 -6.46 -1.93 18.96
C MET A 127 -5.59 -1.16 17.98
N VAL A 128 -6.22 -0.36 17.13
CA VAL A 128 -5.53 0.47 16.14
C VAL A 128 -6.12 1.87 16.21
N PHE A 129 -5.26 2.84 16.45
CA PHE A 129 -5.53 4.25 16.20
C PHE A 129 -4.50 4.75 15.20
N TYR A 130 -4.93 5.44 14.14
CA TYR A 130 -3.99 6.12 13.24
C TYR A 130 -4.54 7.42 12.71
N ILE A 131 -3.63 8.29 12.30
CA ILE A 131 -3.86 9.47 11.45
C ILE A 131 -2.85 9.38 10.30
N SER A 132 -3.29 9.61 9.08
CA SER A 132 -2.42 9.76 7.91
C SER A 132 -2.85 10.94 7.05
N HIS A 133 -1.90 11.59 6.40
CA HIS A 133 -2.15 12.75 5.56
C HIS A 133 -1.18 12.86 4.39
N ASN A 134 -1.63 13.57 3.36
CA ASN A 134 -0.86 13.99 2.19
C ASN A 134 -1.40 15.35 1.77
N VAL A 135 -0.72 16.42 2.16
CA VAL A 135 -1.21 17.80 2.13
C VAL A 135 -0.34 18.65 1.22
N PHE A 136 -0.95 19.14 0.15
CA PHE A 136 -0.31 20.01 -0.83
C PHE A 136 -0.66 21.48 -0.54
N THR A 137 0.37 22.31 -0.44
CA THR A 137 0.22 23.77 -0.44
C THR A 137 -0.15 24.30 -1.83
N PRO A 138 -0.61 25.56 -1.98
CA PRO A 138 -0.94 26.15 -3.28
C PRO A 138 0.15 25.97 -4.33
N ASN A 139 -0.24 25.60 -5.55
CA ASN A 139 0.65 25.28 -6.69
C ASN A 139 1.62 24.11 -6.41
N ASN A 140 1.27 23.24 -5.45
CA ASN A 140 2.08 22.12 -5.00
C ASN A 140 3.50 22.54 -4.55
N LYS A 141 3.72 23.77 -4.06
CA LYS A 141 5.07 24.25 -3.68
C LYS A 141 5.75 23.32 -2.66
N LEU A 142 5.00 22.95 -1.63
CA LEU A 142 5.32 21.95 -0.64
C LEU A 142 4.25 20.86 -0.59
N ASN A 143 4.67 19.64 -0.24
CA ASN A 143 3.82 18.51 0.09
C ASN A 143 4.25 17.91 1.44
N PHE A 144 3.33 17.89 2.41
CA PHE A 144 3.50 17.27 3.72
C PHE A 144 2.85 15.89 3.70
N GLN A 145 3.63 14.84 3.87
CA GLN A 145 3.15 13.46 3.79
C GLN A 145 3.62 12.68 5.00
N GLY A 146 2.68 12.13 5.76
CA GLY A 146 3.01 11.39 6.96
C GLY A 146 1.87 10.57 7.52
N ALA A 147 2.22 9.81 8.55
CA ALA A 147 1.30 9.01 9.32
C ALA A 147 1.80 8.82 10.75
N PHE A 148 0.85 8.73 11.67
CA PHE A 148 1.06 8.34 13.04
C PHE A 148 0.10 7.20 13.39
N ALA A 149 0.57 6.20 14.14
CA ALA A 149 -0.29 5.13 14.65
C ALA A 149 0.12 4.64 16.05
N LEU A 150 -0.89 4.29 16.83
CA LEU A 150 -0.79 3.50 18.06
C LEU A 150 -1.48 2.16 17.84
N VAL A 151 -0.75 1.09 18.06
CA VAL A 151 -1.25 -0.26 17.81
C VAL A 151 -0.97 -1.16 19.00
N LYS A 152 -2.02 -1.77 19.55
CA LYS A 152 -1.88 -2.98 20.35
C LYS A 152 -2.09 -4.16 19.42
N MET A 153 -1.02 -4.88 19.12
CA MET A 153 -1.04 -5.94 18.12
C MET A 153 -1.18 -7.32 18.76
N VAL A 154 -1.95 -8.17 18.09
CA VAL A 154 -1.88 -9.64 18.20
C VAL A 154 -1.69 -10.15 16.77
N ALA A 155 -0.48 -10.62 16.47
CA ALA A 155 -0.08 -11.04 15.14
C ALA A 155 0.10 -12.56 15.07
N LEU A 156 -0.18 -13.12 13.89
CA LEU A 156 0.25 -14.44 13.49
C LEU A 156 1.53 -14.28 12.67
N ASP A 157 2.62 -14.85 13.17
CA ASP A 157 3.93 -14.84 12.56
C ASP A 157 4.18 -16.16 11.84
N ALA A 158 4.71 -16.05 10.62
CA ALA A 158 5.01 -17.18 9.75
C ALA A 158 6.53 -17.30 9.49
N GLY A 159 7.39 -16.79 10.38
CA GLY A 159 8.84 -16.81 10.18
C GLY A 159 9.26 -15.87 9.05
N LEU A 160 10.40 -16.14 8.43
CA LEU A 160 10.79 -15.45 7.20
C LEU A 160 9.87 -15.82 6.04
N GLY A 161 9.47 -17.10 5.95
CA GLY A 161 8.43 -17.60 5.05
C GLY A 161 8.83 -17.64 3.56
N MET A 162 10.08 -17.32 3.22
CA MET A 162 10.59 -17.36 1.83
C MET A 162 11.72 -18.37 1.65
N THR A 163 12.31 -18.86 2.74
CA THR A 163 13.47 -19.77 2.70
C THR A 163 13.06 -21.17 2.18
N PRO A 164 13.71 -21.70 1.12
CA PRO A 164 13.43 -23.05 0.62
C PRO A 164 14.08 -24.13 1.51
N TYR A 165 13.62 -25.38 1.36
CA TYR A 165 14.22 -26.54 2.03
C TYR A 165 15.70 -26.67 1.71
N GLY A 166 16.49 -27.03 2.73
CA GLY A 166 17.92 -27.28 2.61
C GLY A 166 18.83 -26.04 2.68
N LYS A 167 18.31 -24.88 3.10
CA LYS A 167 19.10 -23.64 3.30
C LYS A 167 19.48 -23.36 4.75
N TRP A 168 19.02 -24.17 5.70
CA TRP A 168 19.37 -24.07 7.11
C TRP A 168 20.33 -25.20 7.51
N ASN A 169 21.12 -24.96 8.56
CA ASN A 169 22.12 -25.91 9.06
C ASN A 169 21.78 -26.48 10.43
N ASN A 170 20.77 -25.92 11.11
CA ASN A 170 20.34 -26.33 12.45
C ASN A 170 18.83 -26.09 12.65
N GLU A 171 18.31 -26.58 13.78
CA GLU A 171 16.88 -26.50 14.12
C GLU A 171 16.37 -25.06 14.31
N GLU A 172 17.19 -24.17 14.88
CA GLU A 172 16.79 -22.76 15.07
C GLU A 172 16.63 -22.04 13.73
N GLU A 173 17.55 -22.28 12.79
CA GLU A 173 17.46 -21.75 11.44
C GLU A 173 16.24 -22.32 10.68
N GLU A 174 15.86 -23.58 10.92
CA GLU A 174 14.62 -24.15 10.39
C GLU A 174 13.38 -23.46 10.94
N ILE A 175 13.33 -23.22 12.26
CA ILE A 175 12.24 -22.49 12.91
C ILE A 175 12.15 -21.07 12.34
N LEU A 176 13.27 -20.38 12.16
CA LEU A 176 13.32 -19.04 11.60
C LEU A 176 12.85 -19.01 10.13
N ALA A 177 13.33 -19.97 9.32
CA ALA A 177 12.92 -20.16 7.93
C ALA A 177 11.41 -20.40 7.80
N ASN A 178 10.88 -21.27 8.67
CA ASN A 178 9.49 -21.72 8.74
C ASN A 178 8.90 -22.09 7.35
N PRO A 179 9.49 -23.05 6.62
CA PRO A 179 9.09 -23.40 5.25
C PRO A 179 7.64 -23.92 5.16
N GLU A 180 7.12 -24.47 6.27
CA GLU A 180 5.76 -24.99 6.41
C GLU A 180 4.73 -23.91 6.82
N HIS A 181 5.18 -22.67 7.04
CA HIS A 181 4.31 -21.57 7.49
C HIS A 181 3.51 -21.92 8.75
N LYS A 182 4.13 -22.62 9.71
CA LYS A 182 3.55 -22.86 11.04
C LYS A 182 3.21 -21.53 11.69
N LYS A 183 2.10 -21.48 12.43
CA LYS A 183 1.59 -20.25 13.04
C LYS A 183 2.26 -20.02 14.40
N TYR A 184 3.06 -18.98 14.49
CA TYR A 184 3.57 -18.43 15.75
C TYR A 184 2.70 -17.23 16.17
N GLY A 185 2.51 -17.05 17.47
CA GLY A 185 1.81 -15.90 18.02
C GLY A 185 2.79 -14.82 18.45
N ALA A 186 2.47 -13.56 18.19
CA ALA A 186 3.20 -12.42 18.72
C ALA A 186 2.25 -11.35 19.25
N LYS A 187 2.59 -10.74 20.39
CA LYS A 187 1.88 -9.58 20.92
C LYS A 187 2.87 -8.47 21.22
N TYR A 188 2.50 -7.24 20.91
CA TYR A 188 3.30 -6.05 21.21
C TYR A 188 2.45 -4.79 21.13
N ASN A 189 2.93 -3.73 21.78
CA ASN A 189 2.46 -2.38 21.54
C ASN A 189 3.43 -1.70 20.57
N ALA A 190 2.90 -1.00 19.56
CA ALA A 190 3.68 -0.22 18.61
C ALA A 190 3.21 1.23 18.58
N PHE A 191 4.19 2.13 18.54
CA PHE A 191 4.03 3.52 18.16
C PHE A 191 4.80 3.69 16.85
N THR A 192 4.14 4.18 15.81
CA THR A 192 4.79 4.48 14.54
C THR A 192 4.50 5.92 14.16
N PHE A 193 5.50 6.70 13.82
CA PHE A 193 5.36 8.04 13.29
C PHE A 193 6.28 8.18 12.08
N ASN A 194 5.78 8.74 11.00
CA ASN A 194 6.62 9.23 9.91
C ASN A 194 6.06 10.54 9.39
N GLU A 195 6.94 11.47 9.07
CA GLU A 195 6.59 12.74 8.41
C GLU A 195 7.68 13.07 7.41
N LYS A 196 7.28 13.40 6.19
CA LYS A 196 8.14 13.85 5.11
C LYS A 196 7.63 15.20 4.61
N VAL A 197 8.56 16.13 4.43
CA VAL A 197 8.30 17.41 3.77
C VAL A 197 8.99 17.38 2.42
N TYR A 198 8.18 17.49 1.37
CA TYR A 198 8.61 17.54 -0.02
C TYR A 198 8.52 18.96 -0.55
N LYS A 199 9.51 19.39 -1.32
CA LYS A 199 9.52 20.65 -2.07
C LYS A 199 9.49 20.34 -3.56
N LYS A 200 8.59 21.00 -4.30
CA LYS A 200 8.58 20.92 -5.77
C LYS A 200 9.83 21.60 -6.33
N VAL A 201 10.61 20.87 -7.12
CA VAL A 201 11.87 21.36 -7.72
C VAL A 201 11.79 21.46 -9.25
N ALA A 202 10.90 20.69 -9.87
CA ALA A 202 10.53 20.78 -11.28
C ALA A 202 9.07 20.33 -11.44
N ASP A 203 8.54 20.33 -12.65
CA ASP A 203 7.17 19.88 -12.87
C ASP A 203 6.97 18.43 -12.44
N ASP A 204 5.99 18.26 -11.56
CA ASP A 204 5.61 17.00 -10.91
C ASP A 204 6.71 16.28 -10.12
N LEU A 205 7.90 16.89 -10.00
CA LEU A 205 9.07 16.35 -9.30
C LEU A 205 9.33 17.08 -7.99
N PHE A 206 9.53 16.30 -6.94
CA PHE A 206 9.73 16.76 -5.58
C PHE A 206 10.95 16.10 -4.95
N LEU A 207 11.68 16.87 -4.16
CA LEU A 207 12.69 16.35 -3.23
C LEU A 207 12.20 16.55 -1.81
N GLY A 208 12.36 15.55 -0.96
CA GLY A 208 11.86 15.59 0.40
C GLY A 208 12.84 15.01 1.41
N ALA A 209 12.65 15.46 2.65
CA ALA A 209 13.34 14.96 3.82
C ALA A 209 12.35 14.76 4.97
N GLY A 210 12.68 13.92 5.93
CA GLY A 210 11.75 13.58 6.99
C GLY A 210 12.34 12.78 8.14
N LEU A 211 11.46 12.40 9.05
CA LEU A 211 11.75 11.60 10.23
C LEU A 211 10.80 10.40 10.29
N ALA A 212 11.29 9.28 10.82
CA ALA A 212 10.51 8.10 11.15
C ALA A 212 10.86 7.61 12.55
N PHE A 213 9.86 7.25 13.34
CA PHE A 213 9.99 6.66 14.67
C PHE A 213 9.12 5.43 14.75
N ASP A 214 9.72 4.26 14.87
CA ASP A 214 9.03 2.98 15.05
C ASP A 214 9.46 2.38 16.38
N LEU A 215 8.58 2.40 17.38
CA LEU A 215 8.85 1.93 18.73
C LEU A 215 8.00 0.69 19.00
N ARG A 216 8.61 -0.38 19.50
CA ARG A 216 7.90 -1.58 19.97
C ARG A 216 8.17 -1.85 21.43
N ARG A 217 7.12 -2.20 22.17
CA ARG A 217 7.15 -2.46 23.62
C ARG A 217 6.32 -3.67 23.97
N LYS A 218 6.63 -4.30 25.11
CA LYS A 218 5.91 -5.48 25.64
C LYS A 218 5.80 -6.60 24.60
N ILE A 219 6.89 -6.83 23.89
CA ILE A 219 6.97 -7.87 22.87
C ILE A 219 6.96 -9.22 23.57
N THR A 220 6.05 -10.09 23.15
CA THR A 220 5.97 -11.48 23.58
C THR A 220 5.73 -12.33 22.35
N SER A 221 6.34 -13.51 22.32
CA SER A 221 6.19 -14.47 21.21
C SER A 221 5.97 -15.85 21.78
N SER A 222 5.11 -16.63 21.13
CA SER A 222 4.74 -17.98 21.54
C SER A 222 4.61 -18.86 20.31
N GLY A 223 5.15 -20.06 20.34
CA GLY A 223 5.11 -21.03 19.25
C GLY A 223 4.59 -22.40 19.69
N PRO A 224 4.49 -23.34 18.74
CA PRO A 224 4.15 -24.74 19.05
C PRO A 224 5.09 -25.38 20.07
N ASN A 225 6.37 -24.96 20.08
CA ASN A 225 7.42 -25.47 20.95
C ASN A 225 7.72 -24.52 22.13
N GLY A 226 6.70 -23.79 22.61
CA GLY A 226 6.85 -22.85 23.73
C GLY A 226 7.43 -21.49 23.30
N ASN A 227 8.47 -21.02 23.98
CA ASN A 227 9.01 -19.66 23.81
C ASN A 227 10.05 -19.54 22.68
N ILE A 228 10.52 -20.66 22.11
CA ILE A 228 11.42 -20.65 20.96
C ILE A 228 10.60 -20.36 19.69
N THR A 229 10.82 -19.18 19.12
CA THR A 229 10.07 -18.65 17.99
C THR A 229 11.01 -17.99 16.98
N PRO A 230 10.57 -17.75 15.72
CA PRO A 230 11.37 -16.99 14.76
C PRO A 230 11.83 -15.64 15.30
N ASN A 231 10.95 -14.93 16.02
CA ASN A 231 11.28 -13.64 16.61
C ASN A 231 12.37 -13.75 17.69
N THR A 232 12.28 -14.71 18.61
CA THR A 232 13.27 -14.85 19.70
C THR A 232 14.63 -15.24 19.15
N ILE A 233 14.67 -16.19 18.21
CA ILE A 233 15.91 -16.64 17.55
C ILE A 233 16.58 -15.47 16.82
N TYR A 234 15.84 -14.74 15.98
CA TYR A 234 16.39 -13.60 15.25
C TYR A 234 16.84 -12.48 16.19
N THR A 235 16.05 -12.17 17.21
CA THR A 235 16.33 -11.10 18.18
C THR A 235 17.60 -11.39 18.96
N GLU A 236 17.76 -12.61 19.47
CA GLU A 236 18.94 -13.06 20.19
C GLU A 236 20.19 -13.05 19.30
N LYS A 237 20.10 -13.66 18.11
CA LYS A 237 21.19 -13.69 17.12
C LYS A 237 21.74 -12.29 16.81
N HIS A 238 20.86 -11.29 16.73
CA HIS A 238 21.24 -9.93 16.41
C HIS A 238 21.44 -9.02 17.63
N GLY A 239 21.30 -9.53 18.86
CA GLY A 239 21.50 -8.78 20.09
C GLY A 239 20.55 -7.59 20.24
N PHE A 240 19.25 -7.79 19.96
CA PHE A 240 18.20 -6.85 20.34
C PHE A 240 17.62 -7.21 21.71
N ALA A 241 17.05 -6.23 22.42
CA ALA A 241 16.30 -6.55 23.64
C ALA A 241 15.02 -7.32 23.28
N PRO A 242 14.68 -8.39 24.02
CA PRO A 242 13.61 -9.31 23.63
C PRO A 242 12.21 -8.72 23.73
N ASP A 243 12.00 -7.74 24.61
CA ASP A 243 10.69 -7.18 24.93
C ASP A 243 10.45 -5.80 24.32
N SER A 244 11.49 -5.14 23.79
CA SER A 244 11.43 -3.76 23.34
C SER A 244 12.58 -3.38 22.41
N TYR A 245 12.29 -2.57 21.39
CA TYR A 245 13.30 -1.97 20.51
C TYR A 245 12.73 -0.79 19.74
N ASN A 246 13.63 -0.03 19.11
CA ASN A 246 13.31 1.15 18.30
C ASN A 246 14.01 1.09 16.95
N SER A 247 13.30 1.55 15.92
CA SER A 247 13.80 1.78 14.57
C SER A 247 13.51 3.24 14.18
N ASN A 248 14.31 4.18 14.69
CA ASN A 248 14.14 5.62 14.48
C ASN A 248 15.14 6.16 13.44
N GLY A 249 14.70 6.94 12.47
CA GLY A 249 15.56 7.31 11.36
C GLY A 249 15.21 8.59 10.63
N LEU A 250 16.18 9.01 9.82
CA LEU A 250 16.07 10.09 8.86
C LEU A 250 15.57 9.52 7.52
N LEU A 251 14.77 10.30 6.82
CA LEU A 251 14.23 9.99 5.50
C LEU A 251 14.73 11.00 4.48
N LEU A 252 15.15 10.53 3.31
CA LEU A 252 15.45 11.35 2.13
C LEU A 252 14.75 10.73 0.94
N ASN A 253 13.92 11.50 0.23
CA ASN A 253 13.06 10.97 -0.82
C ASN A 253 13.07 11.84 -2.07
N MET A 254 12.92 11.20 -3.22
CA MET A 254 12.58 11.83 -4.50
C MET A 254 11.22 11.28 -4.94
N GLN A 255 10.27 12.19 -5.15
CA GLN A 255 8.90 11.84 -5.56
C GLN A 255 8.56 12.45 -6.91
N TYR A 256 7.94 11.67 -7.78
CA TYR A 256 7.36 12.11 -9.03
C TYR A 256 5.88 11.71 -9.10
N THR A 257 4.96 12.66 -9.30
CA THR A 257 3.52 12.33 -9.33
C THR A 257 2.72 13.15 -10.34
N THR A 258 2.10 12.46 -11.29
CA THR A 258 1.18 13.02 -12.29
C THR A 258 -0.25 12.46 -12.14
N ARG A 259 -0.54 11.80 -11.02
CA ARG A 259 -1.86 11.22 -10.73
C ARG A 259 -2.93 12.30 -10.75
N ASP A 260 -4.03 12.02 -11.44
CA ASP A 260 -5.18 12.93 -11.51
C ASP A 260 -5.99 13.01 -10.20
N ASN A 261 -5.86 11.99 -9.35
CA ASN A 261 -6.47 11.97 -8.02
C ASN A 261 -5.65 11.08 -7.08
N PRO A 262 -5.40 11.46 -5.81
CA PRO A 262 -4.58 10.67 -4.89
C PRO A 262 -5.26 9.40 -4.35
N ASN A 263 -6.60 9.36 -4.26
CA ASN A 263 -7.37 8.25 -3.69
C ASN A 263 -7.78 7.20 -4.72
N ARG A 264 -8.18 7.65 -5.92
CA ARG A 264 -8.61 6.79 -7.03
C ARG A 264 -8.16 7.40 -8.36
N PRO A 265 -6.89 7.18 -8.74
CA PRO A 265 -6.37 7.64 -10.02
C PRO A 265 -7.03 6.89 -11.17
N TYR A 266 -7.35 7.61 -12.25
CA TYR A 266 -7.70 7.01 -13.53
C TYR A 266 -6.49 6.97 -14.48
N LYS A 267 -5.55 7.89 -14.30
CA LYS A 267 -4.34 7.99 -15.12
C LYS A 267 -3.19 8.60 -14.33
N GLY A 268 -1.98 8.46 -14.89
CA GLY A 268 -0.77 9.11 -14.39
C GLY A 268 0.18 8.13 -13.74
N ILE A 269 1.24 8.68 -13.14
CA ILE A 269 2.32 7.96 -12.48
C ILE A 269 2.43 8.46 -11.04
N TYR A 270 2.79 7.58 -10.12
CA TYR A 270 3.38 7.94 -8.84
C TYR A 270 4.67 7.15 -8.67
N SER A 271 5.77 7.81 -8.36
CA SER A 271 7.03 7.18 -8.01
C SER A 271 7.61 7.87 -6.78
N ASP A 272 8.09 7.09 -5.82
CA ASP A 272 8.82 7.57 -4.66
C ASP A 272 10.02 6.66 -4.43
N ILE A 273 11.21 7.22 -4.48
CA ILE A 273 12.46 6.54 -4.14
C ILE A 273 12.99 7.19 -2.88
N GLY A 274 13.23 6.39 -1.86
CA GLY A 274 13.57 6.85 -0.52
C GLY A 274 14.80 6.13 0.05
N LEU A 275 15.64 6.86 0.77
CA LEU A 275 16.62 6.32 1.67
C LEU A 275 16.13 6.54 3.10
N ARG A 276 16.08 5.46 3.87
CA ARG A 276 15.81 5.49 5.31
C ARG A 276 17.08 5.09 6.05
N TRP A 277 17.59 5.99 6.88
CA TRP A 277 18.71 5.72 7.77
C TRP A 277 18.24 5.67 9.22
N ASN A 278 18.12 4.45 9.73
CA ASN A 278 17.92 4.21 11.15
C ASN A 278 19.23 4.45 11.90
N THR A 279 19.19 5.34 12.90
CA THR A 279 20.39 5.80 13.60
C THR A 279 20.20 5.76 15.12
N THR A 280 21.25 5.37 15.83
CA THR A 280 21.32 5.37 17.30
C THR A 280 21.26 6.78 17.87
N LEU A 281 21.66 7.79 17.08
CA LEU A 281 21.52 9.22 17.43
C LEU A 281 20.06 9.63 17.69
N LEU A 282 19.12 8.98 17.01
CA LEU A 282 17.67 9.17 17.21
C LEU A 282 17.06 8.09 18.12
N GLY A 283 17.89 7.35 18.85
CA GLY A 283 17.45 6.30 19.78
C GLY A 283 17.03 4.99 19.13
N SER A 284 17.47 4.69 17.89
CA SER A 284 17.35 3.32 17.36
C SER A 284 18.17 2.34 18.19
N SER A 285 17.68 1.10 18.32
CA SER A 285 18.42 0.03 18.99
C SER A 285 19.68 -0.35 18.22
N LYS A 286 19.63 -0.33 16.88
CA LYS A 286 20.79 -0.55 15.99
C LYS A 286 20.68 0.35 14.77
N SER A 287 21.81 0.59 14.10
CA SER A 287 21.79 1.33 12.83
C SER A 287 21.46 0.40 11.66
N ALA A 288 20.68 0.92 10.71
CA ALA A 288 20.34 0.26 9.46
C ALA A 288 20.09 1.28 8.35
N VAL A 289 20.36 0.90 7.11
CA VAL A 289 20.05 1.70 5.93
C VAL A 289 19.22 0.87 4.97
N GLN A 290 18.07 1.41 4.59
CA GLN A 290 17.14 0.81 3.62
C GLN A 290 16.92 1.75 2.45
N LEU A 291 16.95 1.21 1.24
CA LEU A 291 16.44 1.86 0.04
C LEU A 291 14.99 1.40 -0.16
N THR A 292 14.04 2.32 -0.25
CA THR A 292 12.64 2.01 -0.57
C THR A 292 12.27 2.52 -1.95
N THR A 293 11.49 1.75 -2.68
CA THR A 293 10.96 2.12 -4.00
C THR A 293 9.45 1.88 -4.02
N ASP A 294 8.68 2.88 -4.43
CA ASP A 294 7.24 2.75 -4.73
C ASP A 294 7.02 3.30 -6.13
N PHE A 295 6.48 2.49 -7.04
CA PHE A 295 6.15 2.90 -8.40
C PHE A 295 4.75 2.43 -8.75
N ARG A 296 3.93 3.34 -9.27
CA ARG A 296 2.55 3.07 -9.65
C ARG A 296 2.24 3.72 -10.98
N LYS A 297 1.56 2.99 -11.85
CA LYS A 297 1.11 3.47 -13.15
C LYS A 297 -0.35 3.11 -13.37
N TYR A 298 -1.12 4.06 -13.88
CA TYR A 298 -2.54 3.89 -14.16
C TYR A 298 -2.81 4.22 -15.63
N PHE A 299 -3.44 3.27 -16.31
CA PHE A 299 -3.89 3.42 -17.69
C PHE A 299 -5.40 3.34 -17.71
N SER A 300 -6.03 4.41 -18.18
CA SER A 300 -7.43 4.36 -18.54
C SER A 300 -7.55 3.67 -19.90
N VAL A 301 -8.15 2.49 -19.93
CA VAL A 301 -8.19 1.62 -21.13
C VAL A 301 -9.45 1.82 -21.99
N SER A 302 -10.38 2.67 -21.56
CA SER A 302 -11.57 3.03 -22.33
C SER A 302 -11.57 4.53 -22.61
N GLN A 303 -11.79 4.87 -23.88
CA GLN A 303 -11.90 6.27 -24.31
C GLN A 303 -13.21 6.92 -23.84
N SER A 304 -14.29 6.14 -23.75
CA SER A 304 -15.62 6.62 -23.36
C SER A 304 -15.85 6.62 -21.85
N ASP A 305 -15.23 5.70 -21.11
CA ASP A 305 -15.35 5.61 -19.66
C ASP A 305 -13.98 5.50 -18.97
N PRO A 306 -13.50 6.59 -18.33
CA PRO A 306 -12.17 6.60 -17.74
C PRO A 306 -12.01 5.70 -16.49
N ALA A 307 -13.10 5.15 -15.95
CA ALA A 307 -13.06 4.27 -14.79
C ALA A 307 -12.70 2.82 -15.11
N HIS A 308 -12.60 2.45 -16.40
CA HIS A 308 -11.87 1.24 -16.79
C HIS A 308 -10.37 1.52 -16.68
N VAL A 309 -9.74 0.99 -15.64
CA VAL A 309 -8.33 1.28 -15.32
C VAL A 309 -7.56 -0.02 -15.20
N LEU A 310 -6.47 -0.13 -15.95
CA LEU A 310 -5.42 -1.09 -15.70
C LEU A 310 -4.33 -0.40 -14.89
N ALA A 311 -4.10 -0.89 -13.67
CA ALA A 311 -3.20 -0.30 -12.70
C ALA A 311 -2.06 -1.27 -12.38
N PHE A 312 -0.85 -0.74 -12.26
CA PHE A 312 0.35 -1.48 -11.89
C PHE A 312 0.99 -0.85 -10.66
N TRP A 313 1.46 -1.67 -9.74
CA TRP A 313 2.16 -1.28 -8.54
C TRP A 313 3.41 -2.12 -8.36
N TYR A 314 4.52 -1.46 -8.06
CA TYR A 314 5.74 -2.06 -7.55
C TYR A 314 6.11 -1.39 -6.22
N TRP A 315 6.42 -2.20 -5.22
CA TRP A 315 6.95 -1.72 -3.95
C TRP A 315 8.14 -2.58 -3.53
N GLY A 316 9.17 -1.96 -2.96
CA GLY A 316 10.32 -2.71 -2.47
C GLY A 316 11.08 -1.95 -1.39
N SER A 317 11.83 -2.71 -0.59
CA SER A 317 12.72 -2.23 0.45
C SER A 317 13.97 -3.10 0.47
N TYR A 318 15.15 -2.50 0.34
CA TYR A 318 16.41 -3.20 0.17
C TYR A 318 17.41 -2.79 1.23
N LYS A 319 17.99 -3.77 1.93
CA LYS A 319 19.08 -3.55 2.88
C LYS A 319 20.32 -3.05 2.14
N LEU A 320 20.73 -1.83 2.45
CA LEU A 320 22.04 -1.29 2.05
C LEU A 320 23.09 -1.51 3.13
N GLY A 321 22.69 -1.58 4.40
CA GLY A 321 23.60 -1.83 5.52
C GLY A 321 22.92 -1.96 6.86
N GLY A 322 23.65 -2.46 7.86
CA GLY A 322 23.19 -2.59 9.24
C GLY A 322 22.13 -3.68 9.46
N VAL A 323 21.35 -3.57 10.52
CA VAL A 323 20.37 -4.60 10.93
C VAL A 323 19.09 -3.98 11.48
N LEU A 324 17.95 -4.48 11.02
CA LEU A 324 16.64 -4.15 11.56
C LEU A 324 16.17 -5.26 12.51
N PRO A 325 15.39 -4.91 13.54
CA PRO A 325 14.77 -5.91 14.41
C PRO A 325 13.68 -6.69 13.64
N TYR A 326 13.37 -7.89 14.11
CA TYR A 326 12.59 -8.88 13.38
C TYR A 326 11.23 -8.37 12.87
N PHE A 327 10.44 -7.68 13.72
CA PHE A 327 9.14 -7.15 13.29
C PHE A 327 9.23 -5.84 12.49
N ASP A 328 10.42 -5.29 12.25
CA ASP A 328 10.62 -4.14 11.36
C ASP A 328 11.26 -4.53 10.04
N LEU A 329 11.57 -5.82 9.84
CA LEU A 329 11.98 -6.34 8.54
C LEU A 329 10.93 -6.01 7.48
N PRO A 330 11.36 -5.61 6.27
CA PRO A 330 10.44 -5.41 5.16
C PRO A 330 9.76 -6.72 4.79
N GLY A 331 8.54 -6.61 4.25
CA GLY A 331 7.66 -7.76 4.08
C GLY A 331 6.25 -7.39 3.64
N THR A 332 5.39 -8.41 3.60
CA THR A 332 3.94 -8.29 3.34
C THR A 332 3.32 -7.22 4.24
N GLY A 333 2.63 -6.23 3.66
CA GLY A 333 1.94 -5.18 4.41
C GLY A 333 2.88 -4.22 5.16
N ARG A 334 4.14 -4.08 4.74
CA ARG A 334 5.11 -3.12 5.33
C ARG A 334 5.24 -1.81 4.55
N ASP A 335 4.49 -1.65 3.47
CA ASP A 335 4.35 -0.36 2.79
C ASP A 335 3.60 0.65 3.68
N ALA A 336 3.75 1.95 3.38
CA ALA A 336 3.21 3.03 4.21
C ALA A 336 1.68 2.96 4.39
N ALA A 337 0.94 2.33 3.47
CA ALA A 337 -0.50 2.18 3.55
C ALA A 337 -0.95 0.83 4.12
N VAL A 338 -0.03 -0.10 4.37
CA VAL A 338 -0.30 -1.47 4.85
C VAL A 338 -1.24 -2.21 3.89
N ARG A 339 -0.93 -2.19 2.58
CA ARG A 339 -1.79 -2.72 1.51
C ARG A 339 -1.14 -3.82 0.65
N THR A 340 0.17 -3.93 0.67
CA THR A 340 0.90 -4.94 -0.11
C THR A 340 0.53 -6.37 0.33
N GLY A 341 0.46 -7.28 -0.63
CA GLY A 341 0.35 -8.72 -0.40
C GLY A 341 -1.04 -9.19 0.00
N ARG A 342 -2.08 -8.59 -0.60
CA ARG A 342 -3.47 -9.07 -0.48
C ARG A 342 -3.53 -10.57 -0.74
N GLY A 343 -4.20 -11.29 0.17
CA GLY A 343 -4.18 -12.75 0.23
C GLY A 343 -3.32 -13.30 1.37
N TYR A 344 -2.52 -12.47 2.04
CA TYR A 344 -1.65 -12.84 3.15
C TYR A 344 -1.79 -11.88 4.34
N THR A 345 -1.42 -12.32 5.55
CA THR A 345 -1.42 -11.46 6.74
C THR A 345 -0.19 -10.55 6.76
N ILE A 346 -0.23 -9.48 7.56
CA ILE A 346 0.92 -8.58 7.72
C ILE A 346 2.14 -9.38 8.19
N GLY A 347 3.28 -9.19 7.52
CA GLY A 347 4.52 -9.89 7.79
C GLY A 347 4.51 -11.37 7.44
N TYR A 348 3.58 -11.87 6.62
CA TYR A 348 3.54 -13.29 6.26
C TYR A 348 4.82 -13.76 5.55
N PHE A 349 5.28 -12.97 4.57
CA PHE A 349 6.62 -13.08 4.01
C PHE A 349 7.42 -11.87 4.47
N LYS A 350 8.65 -12.09 4.94
CA LYS A 350 9.56 -11.01 5.35
C LYS A 350 11.01 -11.42 5.13
N GLY A 351 11.88 -10.43 5.08
CA GLY A 351 13.30 -10.67 4.86
C GLY A 351 14.12 -9.40 5.03
N ILE A 352 15.42 -9.49 4.82
CA ILE A 352 16.32 -8.32 4.89
C ILE A 352 16.14 -7.38 3.69
N SER A 353 15.68 -7.92 2.56
CA SER A 353 15.18 -7.16 1.41
C SER A 353 13.89 -7.79 0.92
N PHE A 354 13.01 -6.98 0.34
CA PHE A 354 11.69 -7.40 -0.09
C PHE A 354 11.28 -6.67 -1.37
N ALA A 355 10.55 -7.37 -2.23
CA ALA A 355 9.97 -6.82 -3.44
C ALA A 355 8.55 -7.35 -3.64
N TYR A 356 7.70 -6.48 -4.14
CA TYR A 356 6.29 -6.70 -4.39
C TYR A 356 5.90 -6.10 -5.73
N ALA A 357 5.10 -6.82 -6.49
CA ALA A 357 4.44 -6.30 -7.67
C ALA A 357 2.96 -6.69 -7.67
N GLU A 358 2.08 -5.80 -8.14
CA GLU A 358 0.66 -6.08 -8.30
C GLU A 358 0.09 -5.40 -9.53
N THR A 359 -0.77 -6.14 -10.24
CA THR A 359 -1.58 -5.61 -11.33
C THR A 359 -3.05 -5.69 -10.92
N GLU A 360 -3.81 -4.64 -11.17
CA GLU A 360 -5.24 -4.57 -10.86
C GLU A 360 -6.02 -3.97 -12.04
N TYR A 361 -7.09 -4.66 -12.44
CA TYR A 361 -8.09 -4.11 -13.36
C TYR A 361 -9.32 -3.64 -12.59
N ARG A 362 -9.68 -2.36 -12.75
CA ARG A 362 -10.83 -1.71 -12.12
C ARG A 362 -11.85 -1.39 -13.20
N PHE A 363 -13.14 -1.64 -12.94
CA PHE A 363 -14.20 -1.40 -13.92
C PHE A 363 -15.52 -1.01 -13.23
N PRO A 364 -16.31 -0.07 -13.80
CA PRO A 364 -17.65 0.21 -13.30
C PRO A 364 -18.59 -0.98 -13.55
N ILE A 365 -19.44 -1.30 -12.57
CA ILE A 365 -20.51 -2.31 -12.72
C ILE A 365 -21.83 -1.59 -13.02
N LEU A 366 -22.11 -0.50 -12.32
CA LEU A 366 -23.30 0.33 -12.53
C LEU A 366 -22.96 1.59 -13.33
N LYS A 367 -23.89 2.02 -14.19
CA LYS A 367 -23.75 3.26 -15.00
C LYS A 367 -23.51 4.51 -14.14
N ASN A 368 -24.09 4.56 -12.94
CA ASN A 368 -23.92 5.66 -11.98
C ASN A 368 -22.65 5.55 -11.12
N ARG A 369 -21.84 4.51 -11.34
CA ARG A 369 -20.57 4.20 -10.65
C ARG A 369 -20.68 3.98 -9.14
N PHE A 370 -21.90 3.85 -8.61
CA PHE A 370 -22.09 3.56 -7.20
C PHE A 370 -21.42 2.23 -6.81
N LEU A 371 -21.48 1.25 -7.71
CA LEU A 371 -20.79 -0.02 -7.58
C LEU A 371 -19.81 -0.20 -8.75
N SER A 372 -18.56 -0.53 -8.42
CA SER A 372 -17.50 -0.94 -9.35
C SER A 372 -16.88 -2.26 -8.89
N GLY A 373 -16.17 -2.94 -9.79
CA GLY A 373 -15.41 -4.14 -9.50
C GLY A 373 -13.91 -3.92 -9.64
N ALA A 374 -13.14 -4.80 -9.02
CA ALA A 374 -11.69 -4.92 -9.19
C ALA A 374 -11.28 -6.40 -9.24
N ALA A 375 -10.29 -6.73 -10.06
CA ALA A 375 -9.61 -8.02 -10.08
C ALA A 375 -8.10 -7.78 -10.08
N PHE A 376 -7.35 -8.54 -9.27
CA PHE A 376 -5.93 -8.28 -9.06
C PHE A 376 -5.11 -9.55 -8.89
N PHE A 377 -3.81 -9.41 -9.18
CA PHE A 377 -2.80 -10.44 -9.01
C PHE A 377 -1.50 -9.78 -8.53
N ASN A 378 -0.91 -10.34 -7.48
CA ASN A 378 0.35 -9.88 -6.91
C ASN A 378 1.41 -10.99 -6.79
N LEU A 379 2.66 -10.58 -6.74
CA LEU A 379 3.84 -11.41 -6.54
C LEU A 379 4.71 -10.80 -5.43
N GLN A 380 5.24 -11.64 -4.56
CA GLN A 380 6.13 -11.26 -3.46
C GLN A 380 7.44 -12.04 -3.53
N SER A 381 8.55 -11.38 -3.22
CA SER A 381 9.87 -11.99 -3.08
C SER A 381 10.62 -11.36 -1.91
N ALA A 382 11.39 -12.16 -1.18
CA ALA A 382 12.18 -11.71 -0.04
C ALA A 382 13.55 -12.40 -0.04
N SER A 383 14.56 -11.71 0.47
CA SER A 383 15.88 -12.30 0.74
C SER A 383 16.08 -12.51 2.24
N ASP A 384 16.95 -13.44 2.60
CA ASP A 384 17.28 -13.72 4.01
C ASP A 384 18.77 -13.97 4.24
N GLU A 385 19.13 -14.07 5.53
CA GLU A 385 20.49 -14.37 5.98
C GLU A 385 20.80 -15.88 5.96
N LEU A 386 19.84 -16.71 5.55
CA LEU A 386 20.00 -18.16 5.35
C LEU A 386 20.41 -18.48 3.89
N GLY A 387 20.61 -17.46 3.05
CA GLY A 387 21.12 -17.60 1.69
C GLY A 387 20.06 -17.63 0.60
N THR A 388 18.80 -17.26 0.90
CA THR A 388 17.79 -16.98 -0.13
C THR A 388 18.04 -15.59 -0.72
N LYS A 389 18.23 -15.52 -2.03
CA LYS A 389 18.42 -14.24 -2.73
C LYS A 389 17.08 -13.63 -3.12
N LEU A 390 17.04 -12.30 -3.20
CA LEU A 390 15.87 -11.60 -3.73
C LEU A 390 15.63 -12.03 -5.19
N PHE A 391 14.37 -12.27 -5.54
CA PHE A 391 13.93 -12.79 -6.84
C PHE A 391 14.30 -14.27 -7.13
N GLU A 392 14.89 -14.99 -6.18
CA GLU A 392 15.10 -16.45 -6.28
C GLU A 392 13.76 -17.20 -6.19
N ARG A 393 12.82 -16.68 -5.39
CA ARG A 393 11.48 -17.26 -5.20
C ARG A 393 10.40 -16.20 -5.27
N TRP A 394 9.25 -16.63 -5.76
CA TRP A 394 8.07 -15.81 -5.97
C TRP A 394 6.85 -16.44 -5.31
N GLN A 395 6.12 -15.64 -4.55
CA GLN A 395 4.90 -16.06 -3.86
C GLN A 395 3.72 -15.27 -4.43
N PRO A 396 2.83 -15.92 -5.22
CA PRO A 396 1.70 -15.27 -5.84
C PRO A 396 0.52 -15.11 -4.87
N GLY A 397 -0.26 -14.05 -5.06
CA GLY A 397 -1.57 -13.86 -4.45
C GLY A 397 -2.51 -13.24 -5.48
N GLY A 398 -3.82 -13.41 -5.32
CA GLY A 398 -4.78 -12.85 -6.26
C GLY A 398 -6.18 -12.84 -5.71
N GLY A 399 -7.04 -12.05 -6.32
CA GLY A 399 -8.40 -11.89 -5.83
C GLY A 399 -9.26 -10.98 -6.68
N ALA A 400 -10.47 -10.78 -6.19
CA ALA A 400 -11.43 -9.86 -6.75
C ALA A 400 -12.18 -9.15 -5.63
N GLY A 401 -12.77 -8.01 -5.95
CA GLY A 401 -13.52 -7.25 -4.98
C GLY A 401 -14.48 -6.24 -5.57
N LEU A 402 -15.34 -5.74 -4.68
CA LEU A 402 -16.32 -4.70 -4.98
C LEU A 402 -15.85 -3.37 -4.41
N ARG A 403 -16.27 -2.30 -5.07
CA ARG A 403 -16.00 -0.92 -4.71
C ARG A 403 -17.32 -0.17 -4.63
N VAL A 404 -17.66 0.28 -3.44
CA VAL A 404 -18.84 1.14 -3.23
C VAL A 404 -18.36 2.58 -3.18
N LEU A 405 -18.85 3.42 -4.09
CA LEU A 405 -18.48 4.84 -4.13
C LEU A 405 -19.06 5.56 -2.92
N PHE A 406 -18.18 5.90 -1.99
CA PHE A 406 -18.57 6.50 -0.72
C PHE A 406 -18.70 8.01 -0.83
N ASN A 407 -17.69 8.66 -1.44
CA ASN A 407 -17.69 10.10 -1.64
C ASN A 407 -17.14 10.41 -3.04
N LYS A 408 -17.99 10.97 -3.90
CA LYS A 408 -17.62 11.31 -5.28
C LYS A 408 -16.70 12.52 -5.38
N ALA A 409 -16.74 13.45 -4.42
CA ALA A 409 -15.87 14.64 -4.42
C ALA A 409 -14.41 14.25 -4.19
N THR A 410 -14.15 13.31 -3.28
CA THR A 410 -12.79 12.81 -2.99
C THR A 410 -12.43 11.54 -3.76
N ARG A 411 -13.36 11.02 -4.58
CA ARG A 411 -13.31 9.70 -5.24
C ARG A 411 -12.99 8.54 -4.27
N THR A 412 -13.52 8.62 -3.07
CA THR A 412 -13.28 7.62 -2.02
C THR A 412 -14.22 6.42 -2.21
N ASN A 413 -13.62 5.23 -2.25
CA ASN A 413 -14.33 3.95 -2.32
C ASN A 413 -14.21 3.18 -1.02
N LEU A 414 -15.27 2.47 -0.64
CA LEU A 414 -15.19 1.36 0.29
C LEU A 414 -14.85 0.09 -0.50
N CYS A 415 -13.72 -0.54 -0.16
CA CYS A 415 -13.19 -1.70 -0.87
C CYS A 415 -13.45 -2.98 -0.09
N LEU A 416 -14.09 -3.93 -0.76
CA LEU A 416 -14.45 -5.25 -0.25
C LEU A 416 -13.72 -6.28 -1.11
N ASP A 417 -12.55 -6.74 -0.67
CA ASP A 417 -11.70 -7.69 -1.41
C ASP A 417 -11.76 -9.08 -0.80
N TYR A 418 -11.89 -10.11 -1.64
CA TYR A 418 -11.57 -11.49 -1.27
C TYR A 418 -10.33 -11.93 -2.04
N ALA A 419 -9.32 -12.39 -1.31
CA ALA A 419 -8.03 -12.77 -1.89
C ALA A 419 -7.60 -14.16 -1.40
N ILE A 420 -6.86 -14.86 -2.26
CA ILE A 420 -6.30 -16.18 -2.05
C ILE A 420 -4.79 -16.12 -2.34
N GLY A 421 -4.00 -16.80 -1.52
CA GLY A 421 -2.58 -17.02 -1.71
C GLY A 421 -2.21 -18.50 -1.54
N LYS A 422 -0.92 -18.79 -1.52
CA LYS A 422 -0.38 -20.13 -1.21
C LYS A 422 -0.57 -20.47 0.27
N TYR A 423 -0.22 -21.71 0.63
CA TYR A 423 -0.21 -22.21 2.02
C TYR A 423 -1.58 -22.10 2.71
N GLY A 424 -2.66 -22.25 1.93
CA GLY A 424 -4.03 -22.16 2.42
C GLY A 424 -4.46 -20.75 2.84
N SER A 425 -3.65 -19.71 2.58
CA SER A 425 -3.94 -18.34 2.94
C SER A 425 -5.08 -17.77 2.09
N ARG A 426 -6.10 -17.24 2.76
CA ARG A 426 -7.26 -16.59 2.13
C ARG A 426 -7.98 -15.71 3.14
N GLY A 427 -8.66 -14.67 2.66
CA GLY A 427 -9.43 -13.81 3.55
C GLY A 427 -10.14 -12.64 2.88
N PHE A 428 -11.02 -12.02 3.66
CA PHE A 428 -11.68 -10.77 3.34
C PHE A 428 -10.86 -9.58 3.85
N PHE A 429 -10.64 -8.61 2.97
CA PHE A 429 -9.92 -7.38 3.25
C PHE A 429 -10.85 -6.19 3.04
N LEU A 430 -11.00 -5.38 4.09
CA LEU A 430 -11.78 -4.15 4.04
C LEU A 430 -10.85 -2.95 3.98
N GLY A 431 -10.99 -2.17 2.91
CA GLY A 431 -10.18 -1.01 2.63
C GLY A 431 -11.00 0.26 2.50
N LEU A 432 -10.38 1.39 2.85
CA LEU A 432 -10.88 2.70 2.47
C LEU A 432 -9.94 3.29 1.44
N ASN A 433 -10.49 3.79 0.34
CA ASN A 433 -9.79 4.04 -0.93
C ASN A 433 -9.24 2.75 -1.56
N GLU A 434 -8.77 2.85 -2.81
CA GLU A 434 -8.17 1.72 -3.51
C GLU A 434 -6.93 1.17 -2.77
N ALA A 435 -6.45 -0.01 -3.14
CA ALA A 435 -5.23 -0.56 -2.57
C ALA A 435 -4.00 0.33 -2.87
N PHE A 436 -3.96 0.91 -4.08
CA PHE A 436 -2.90 1.79 -4.52
C PHE A 436 -3.33 2.83 -5.55
#